data_AF-A0A5R9F5P1-F1
#
_entry.id   AF-A0A5R9F5P1-F1
#
_cell.length_a   1.000
_cell.length_b   1.000
_cell.length_c   1.000
_cell.angle_alpha   90.00
_cell.angle_beta   90.00
_cell.angle_gamma   90.00
#
_symmetry.space_group_name_H-M   'P 1'
#
loop_
_entity.id
_entity.type
_entity.pdbx_description
1 polymer ?
#
loop_
_entity_poly.entity_id
_entity_poly.type
_entity_poly.pdbx_seq_one_letter_code
_entity_poly.pdbx_strand_id
1 'polypeptide(L)'
;MIKLNDKVFVTSILGKKIKMVGVEDNRCELYIDGTMKGLCPFDYTLMQINLLEEREQEIKQLIKDDQKLELTEIIKNQRIL
;
A
#
# COMPACT_ATOMS: atom_id res chain seq x y z
N MET A 1 0.61 0.87 7.19
CA MET A 1 0.20 -0.36 7.90
C MET A 1 -0.38 -0.07 9.29
N ILE A 2 -1.32 -0.90 9.78
CA ILE A 2 -1.84 -0.85 11.16
C ILE A 2 -1.44 -2.14 11.91
N LYS A 3 -0.90 -2.00 13.12
CA LYS A 3 -0.64 -3.11 14.05
C LYS A 3 -1.83 -3.25 15.01
N LEU A 4 -2.54 -4.38 14.96
CA LEU A 4 -3.75 -4.61 15.79
C LEU A 4 -3.42 -5.19 17.17
N ASN A 5 -2.38 -6.03 17.26
CA ASN A 5 -1.83 -6.59 18.49
C ASN A 5 -0.35 -6.94 18.24
N ASP A 6 0.33 -7.60 19.18
CA ASP A 6 1.78 -7.80 19.09
C ASP A 6 2.29 -8.56 17.85
N LYS A 7 1.42 -9.32 17.18
CA LYS A 7 1.82 -10.12 16.02
C LYS A 7 0.90 -9.98 14.80
N VAL A 8 -0.19 -9.21 14.88
CA VAL A 8 -1.12 -9.05 13.75
C VAL A 8 -0.99 -7.67 13.13
N PHE A 9 -0.69 -7.68 11.83
CA PHE A 9 -0.54 -6.49 11.01
C PHE A 9 -1.54 -6.54 9.87
N VAL A 10 -2.17 -5.41 9.58
CA VAL A 10 -3.12 -5.27 8.48
C VAL A 10 -2.82 -4.02 7.67
N THR A 11 -2.98 -4.14 6.35
CA THR A 11 -2.88 -2.99 5.45
C THR A 11 -3.71 -3.20 4.19
N SER A 12 -3.89 -2.14 3.41
CA SER A 12 -4.40 -2.22 2.05
C SER A 12 -3.40 -1.60 1.08
N ILE A 13 -3.04 -2.36 0.05
CA ILE A 13 -2.09 -1.95 -0.99
C ILE A 13 -2.71 -2.23 -2.34
N LEU A 14 -2.82 -1.22 -3.21
CA LEU A 14 -3.38 -1.34 -4.56
C LEU A 14 -4.76 -2.02 -4.58
N GLY A 15 -5.61 -1.71 -3.59
CA GLY A 15 -6.94 -2.28 -3.44
C GLY A 15 -6.98 -3.72 -2.89
N LYS A 16 -5.82 -4.33 -2.62
CA LYS A 16 -5.71 -5.64 -1.96
C LYS A 16 -5.65 -5.49 -0.45
N LYS A 17 -6.34 -6.38 0.27
CA LYS A 17 -6.29 -6.42 1.74
C LYS A 17 -5.22 -7.41 2.16
N ILE A 18 -4.18 -6.94 2.83
CA ILE A 18 -3.07 -7.77 3.29
C ILE A 18 -3.18 -7.89 4.80
N LYS A 19 -3.13 -9.13 5.31
CA LYS A 19 -3.04 -9.43 6.73
C LYS A 19 -1.85 -10.34 6.97
N MET A 20 -1.04 -10.01 7.95
CA MET A 20 0.11 -10.77 8.38
C MET A 20 -0.09 -11.16 9.84
N VAL A 21 0.07 -12.44 10.16
CA VAL A 21 -0.03 -12.97 11.53
C VAL A 21 1.30 -13.60 11.89
N GLY A 22 2.05 -12.96 12.77
CA GLY A 22 3.31 -13.48 13.30
C GLY A 22 3.07 -14.74 14.11
N VAL A 23 3.90 -15.74 13.85
CA VAL A 23 3.93 -17.02 14.57
C VAL A 23 5.24 -17.09 15.36
N GLU A 24 5.95 -18.22 15.32
CA GLU A 24 7.26 -18.44 15.95
C GLU A 24 8.40 -18.35 14.93
N ASP A 25 9.65 -18.33 15.40
CA ASP A 25 10.87 -18.45 14.59
C ASP A 25 10.99 -17.49 13.39
N ASN A 26 10.62 -16.22 13.59
CA ASN A 26 10.64 -15.19 12.53
C ASN A 26 9.79 -15.61 11.31
N ARG A 27 8.61 -16.21 11.56
CA ARG A 27 7.65 -16.56 10.51
C ARG A 27 6.32 -15.85 10.72
N CYS A 28 5.59 -15.69 9.63
CA CYS A 28 4.22 -15.23 9.62
C CYS A 28 3.37 -15.99 8.62
N GLU A 29 2.09 -16.11 8.92
CA GLU A 29 1.06 -16.43 7.95
C GLU A 29 0.70 -15.17 7.18
N LEU A 30 0.76 -15.25 5.85
CA LEU A 30 0.35 -14.17 4.95
C LEU A 30 -1.04 -14.46 4.38
N TYR A 31 -1.92 -13.48 4.49
CA TYR A 31 -3.25 -13.50 3.92
C TYR A 31 -3.39 -12.35 2.93
N ILE A 32 -3.95 -12.65 1.75
CA ILE A 32 -4.32 -11.65 0.73
C ILE A 32 -5.79 -11.83 0.42
N ASP A 33 -6.57 -10.75 0.56
CA ASP A 33 -8.02 -10.73 0.41
C ASP A 33 -8.71 -11.83 1.26
N GLY A 34 -8.20 -12.02 2.48
CA GLY A 34 -8.69 -13.04 3.42
C GLY A 34 -8.26 -14.47 3.12
N THR A 35 -7.58 -14.73 1.99
CA THR A 35 -7.09 -16.07 1.62
C THR A 35 -5.67 -16.27 2.11
N MET A 36 -5.41 -17.35 2.84
CA MET A 36 -4.06 -17.74 3.28
C MET A 36 -3.20 -18.10 2.06
N LYS A 37 -2.05 -17.45 1.93
CA LYS A 37 -1.09 -17.66 0.83
C LYS A 37 0.08 -18.52 1.22
N GLY A 38 0.45 -18.54 2.50
CA GLY A 38 1.46 -19.43 3.03
C GLY A 38 2.16 -18.87 4.25
N LEU A 39 3.13 -19.65 4.73
CA LEU A 39 4.11 -19.22 5.73
C LEU A 39 5.28 -18.54 5.04
N CYS A 40 5.71 -17.41 5.59
CA CYS A 40 6.82 -16.63 5.06
C CYS A 40 7.67 -16.02 6.19
N PRO A 41 8.92 -15.61 5.92
CA PRO A 41 9.75 -14.98 6.94
C PRO A 41 9.17 -13.62 7.35
N PHE A 42 8.95 -13.40 8.64
CA PHE A 42 8.24 -12.24 9.16
C PHE A 42 8.92 -10.93 8.79
N ASP A 43 10.21 -10.79 9.10
CA ASP A 43 10.94 -9.54 8.86
C ASP A 43 11.04 -9.19 7.37
N TYR A 44 11.32 -10.20 6.54
CA TYR A 44 11.39 -10.01 5.09
C TYR A 44 10.04 -9.60 4.51
N THR A 45 8.97 -10.31 4.90
CA THR A 45 7.62 -10.00 4.43
C THR A 45 7.18 -8.60 4.87
N LEU A 46 7.46 -8.22 6.13
CA LEU A 46 7.16 -6.88 6.64
C LEU A 46 7.88 -5.80 5.82
N MET A 47 9.17 -6.00 5.56
CA MET A 47 9.97 -5.08 4.73
C MET A 47 9.41 -4.95 3.31
N GLN A 48 9.04 -6.06 2.67
CA GLN A 48 8.44 -6.03 1.32
C GLN A 48 7.09 -5.31 1.31
N ILE A 49 6.25 -5.53 2.32
CA ILE A 49 4.96 -4.84 2.42
C ILE A 49 5.17 -3.34 2.58
N ASN A 50 6.11 -2.89 3.43
CA ASN A 50 6.41 -1.46 3.59
C ASN A 50 6.90 -0.82 2.28
N LEU A 51 7.79 -1.48 1.54
CA LEU A 51 8.25 -0.99 0.23
C LEU A 51 7.09 -0.84 -0.77
N LEU A 52 6.11 -1.74 -0.72
CA LEU A 52 4.92 -1.64 -1.56
C LEU A 52 3.98 -0.50 -1.11
N GLU A 53 3.87 -0.22 0.20
CA GLU A 53 3.13 0.94 0.70
C GLU A 53 3.76 2.25 0.23
N GLU A 54 5.09 2.37 0.29
CA GLU A 54 5.83 3.55 -0.17
C GLU A 54 5.60 3.80 -1.67
N ARG A 55 5.77 2.77 -2.50
CA ARG A 55 5.49 2.84 -3.94
C ARG A 55 4.05 3.22 -4.26
N GLU A 56 3.08 2.76 -3.46
CA GLU A 56 1.69 3.17 -3.65
C GLU A 56 1.49 4.67 -3.40
N GLN A 57 2.18 5.24 -2.41
CA GLN A 57 2.14 6.69 -2.16
C GLN A 57 2.77 7.48 -3.32
N GLU A 58 3.89 7.01 -3.86
CA GLU A 58 4.53 7.62 -5.05
C GLU A 58 3.57 7.64 -6.25
N ILE A 59 2.91 6.51 -6.54
CA ILE A 59 1.92 6.43 -7.62
C ILE A 59 0.75 7.40 -7.37
N LYS A 60 0.23 7.45 -6.13
CA LYS A 60 -0.86 8.37 -5.77
C LYS A 60 -0.44 9.83 -5.95
N GLN A 61 0.83 10.15 -5.67
CA GLN A 61 1.35 11.50 -5.85
C GLN A 61 1.46 11.86 -7.34
N LEU A 62 1.99 10.95 -8.16
CA LEU A 62 2.06 11.14 -9.62
C LEU A 62 0.69 11.41 -10.24
N ILE A 63 -0.33 10.65 -9.86
CA ILE A 63 -1.71 10.84 -10.35
C ILE A 63 -2.25 12.22 -9.96
N LYS A 64 -2.00 12.67 -8.72
CA LYS A 64 -2.44 13.99 -8.26
C LYS A 64 -1.75 15.12 -9.02
N ASP A 65 -0.46 14.98 -9.28
CA ASP A 65 0.32 15.98 -9.99
C ASP A 65 -0.14 16.11 -11.45
N ASP A 66 -0.45 14.99 -12.09
CA ASP A 66 -1.02 14.94 -13.45
C ASP A 66 -2.40 15.62 -13.51
N GLN A 67 -3.33 15.26 -12.61
CA GLN A 67 -4.65 15.90 -12.52
C GLN A 67 -4.56 17.41 -12.26
N LYS A 68 -3.59 17.84 -11.45
CA LYS A 68 -3.35 19.26 -11.18
C LYS A 68 -2.84 19.99 -12.41
N LEU A 69 -1.98 19.35 -13.22
CA LEU A 69 -1.51 19.89 -14.50
C LEU A 69 -2.69 20.12 -15.45
N GLU A 70 -3.53 19.11 -15.66
CA GLU A 70 -4.73 19.19 -16.52
C GLU A 70 -5.67 20.33 -16.10
N LEU A 71 -5.98 20.43 -14.80
CA LEU A 71 -6.83 21.51 -14.27
C LEU A 71 -6.22 22.90 -14.52
N THR A 72 -4.90 23.01 -14.39
CA THR A 72 -4.19 24.29 -14.60
C THR A 72 -4.25 24.71 -16.08
N GLU A 73 -4.15 23.77 -17.02
CA GLU A 73 -4.28 24.04 -18.45
C GLU A 73 -5.71 24.46 -18.82
N ILE A 74 -6.74 23.80 -18.28
CA ILE A 74 -8.15 24.19 -18.47
C ILE A 74 -8.38 25.63 -18.01
N ILE A 75 -7.90 25.99 -16.81
CA ILE A 75 -8.06 27.34 -16.26
C ILE A 75 -7.35 28.39 -17.14
N LYS A 76 -6.14 28.09 -17.64
CA LYS A 76 -5.41 28.99 -18.55
C LYS A 76 -6.20 29.23 -19.84
N ASN A 77 -6.79 28.19 -20.41
CA ASN A 77 -7.53 28.30 -21.67
C ASN A 77 -8.87 29.03 -21.52
N GLN A 78 -9.49 29.02 -20.32
CA GLN A 78 -10.72 29.78 -20.05
C GLN A 78 -10.48 31.28 -19.82
N ARG A 79 -9.28 31.70 -19.39
CA ARG A 79 -8.94 33.12 -19.19
C ARG A 79 -8.65 33.90 -20.48
N ILE A 80 -8.65 33.23 -21.64
CA ILE A 80 -8.39 33.84 -22.95
C ILE A 80 -9.70 34.27 -23.66
N LEU A 81 -10.84 34.23 -22.96
CA LEU A 81 -12.14 34.75 -23.43
C LEU A 81 -12.55 36.02 -22.68
#